data_AF-A0A969I883-F1
#
_entry.id   AF-A0A969I883-F1
#
_cell.length_a   1.000
_cell.length_b   1.000
_cell.length_c   1.000
_cell.angle_alpha   90.00
_cell.angle_beta   90.00
_cell.angle_gamma   90.00
#
_symmetry.space_group_name_H-M   'P 1'
#
loop_
_entity.id
_entity.type
_entity.pdbx_description
1 polymer ?
#
loop_
_entity_poly.entity_id
_entity_poly.type
_entity_poly.pdbx_seq_one_letter_code
_entity_poly.pdbx_strand_id
1 'polypeptide(L)'
;MTRFACQLYKHYRYQQVPQAEIIESVKDRDVPACLLRLDTQRMEIADIYEFPVNYFVSSPQFIPRRVASEGADTAIALSTDGYLSCVVLHLNPERNQLDRAEIWLFDGSALASGPLCKLHHPELQLNFTLHTAWLPVLTHAPETYRITPLEDYGETVAHYSRLFPWRVTRQVRQLFSELLHQLDAD
;
A
#
# COMPACT_ATOMS: atom_id res chain seq x y z
N MET A 1 -7.24 4.14 -15.24
CA MET A 1 -8.33 3.92 -14.24
C MET A 1 -9.31 2.88 -14.77
N THR A 2 -9.74 1.91 -13.96
CA THR A 2 -10.64 0.84 -14.44
C THR A 2 -12.08 1.33 -14.58
N ARG A 3 -12.86 0.74 -15.49
CA ARG A 3 -14.30 1.04 -15.64
C ARG A 3 -15.07 0.84 -14.34
N PHE A 4 -14.68 -0.16 -13.54
CA PHE A 4 -15.27 -0.45 -12.24
C PHE A 4 -15.08 0.72 -11.26
N ALA A 5 -13.85 1.23 -11.13
CA ALA A 5 -13.57 2.37 -10.26
C ALA A 5 -14.37 3.61 -10.69
N CYS A 6 -14.45 3.90 -11.99
CA CYS A 6 -15.26 5.03 -12.48
C CYS A 6 -16.75 4.85 -12.10
N GLN A 7 -17.30 3.65 -12.27
CA GLN A 7 -18.70 3.38 -11.93
C GLN A 7 -18.98 3.53 -10.44
N LEU A 8 -18.08 3.06 -9.57
CA LEU A 8 -18.24 3.14 -8.12
C LEU A 8 -18.41 4.60 -7.64
N TYR A 9 -17.67 5.53 -8.24
CA TYR A 9 -17.68 6.93 -7.84
C TYR A 9 -18.53 7.85 -8.75
N LYS A 10 -19.25 7.30 -9.74
CA LYS A 10 -19.96 8.08 -10.77
C LYS A 10 -20.94 9.12 -10.20
N HIS A 11 -21.52 8.84 -9.04
CA HIS A 11 -22.51 9.68 -8.37
C HIS A 11 -22.07 10.08 -6.96
N TYR A 12 -20.76 10.10 -6.69
CA TYR A 12 -20.26 10.38 -5.36
C TYR A 12 -20.51 11.84 -4.98
N ARG A 13 -21.29 12.05 -3.91
CA ARG A 13 -21.80 13.37 -3.49
C ARG A 13 -20.72 14.43 -3.28
N TYR A 14 -19.53 14.02 -2.83
CA TYR A 14 -18.43 14.94 -2.49
C TYR A 14 -17.39 15.08 -3.60
N GLN A 15 -17.65 14.54 -4.78
CA GLN A 15 -16.74 14.67 -5.92
C GLN A 15 -16.63 16.14 -6.36
N GLN A 16 -15.46 16.74 -6.14
CA GLN A 16 -15.17 18.13 -6.55
C GLN A 16 -14.67 18.21 -8.00
N VAL A 17 -13.99 17.18 -8.49
CA VAL A 17 -13.41 17.13 -9.84
C VAL A 17 -14.07 16.01 -10.66
N PRO A 18 -14.70 16.30 -11.82
CA PRO A 18 -15.27 15.29 -12.71
C PRO A 18 -14.25 14.21 -13.12
N GLN A 19 -14.67 12.94 -13.15
CA GLN A 19 -13.78 11.81 -13.52
C GLN A 19 -13.22 11.97 -14.94
N ALA A 20 -14.03 12.49 -15.87
CA ALA A 20 -13.60 12.72 -17.24
C ALA A 20 -12.45 13.72 -17.31
N GLU A 21 -12.45 14.74 -16.46
CA GLU A 21 -11.38 15.74 -16.38
C GLU A 21 -10.08 15.14 -15.85
N ILE A 22 -10.16 14.29 -14.81
CA ILE A 22 -9.00 13.56 -14.27
C ILE A 22 -8.42 12.62 -15.33
N ILE A 23 -9.28 11.87 -16.04
CA ILE A 23 -8.82 10.94 -17.08
C ILE A 23 -8.13 11.70 -18.21
N GLU A 24 -8.72 12.81 -18.67
CA GLU A 24 -8.15 13.60 -19.75
C GLU A 24 -6.84 14.28 -19.35
N SER A 25 -6.73 14.76 -18.09
CA SER A 25 -5.52 15.44 -17.61
C SER A 25 -4.29 14.53 -17.53
N VAL A 26 -4.48 13.21 -17.43
CA VAL A 26 -3.39 12.22 -17.31
C VAL A 26 -3.25 11.32 -18.54
N LYS A 27 -4.08 11.48 -19.57
CA LYS A 27 -4.20 10.54 -20.69
C LYS A 27 -2.89 10.33 -21.45
N ASP A 28 -2.14 11.41 -21.66
CA ASP A 28 -0.90 11.43 -22.45
C ASP A 28 0.30 11.90 -21.60
N ARG A 29 0.23 11.71 -20.28
CA ARG A 29 1.26 12.17 -19.35
C ARG A 29 1.63 11.08 -18.37
N ASP A 30 2.94 10.90 -18.22
CA ASP A 30 3.48 10.15 -17.09
C ASP A 30 3.37 11.03 -15.84
N VAL A 31 2.45 10.67 -14.94
CA VAL A 31 2.29 11.35 -13.66
C VAL A 31 3.13 10.61 -12.62
N PRO A 32 4.22 11.21 -12.11
CA PRO A 32 5.03 10.57 -11.08
C PRO A 32 4.22 10.38 -9.80
N ALA A 33 4.53 9.31 -9.06
CA ALA A 33 4.05 9.20 -7.69
C ALA A 33 4.67 10.31 -6.84
N CYS A 34 3.97 10.75 -5.80
CA CYS A 34 4.48 11.74 -4.86
C CYS A 34 4.27 11.29 -3.41
N LEU A 35 5.24 11.60 -2.56
CA LEU A 35 5.11 11.54 -1.12
C LEU A 35 4.97 12.98 -0.62
N LEU A 36 3.89 13.25 0.13
CA LEU A 36 3.60 14.58 0.66
C LEU A 36 3.46 14.54 2.17
N ARG A 37 3.85 15.64 2.82
CA ARG A 37 3.56 15.91 4.22
C ARG A 37 2.52 17.02 4.29
N LEU A 38 1.36 16.71 4.84
CA LEU A 38 0.28 17.67 5.07
C LEU A 38 0.41 18.28 6.47
N ASP A 39 0.49 19.61 6.56
CA ASP A 39 0.25 20.31 7.82
C ASP A 39 -1.26 20.33 8.08
N THR A 40 -1.70 19.65 9.12
CA THR A 40 -3.14 19.49 9.43
C THR A 40 -3.72 20.66 10.21
N GLN A 41 -2.90 21.57 10.75
CA GLN A 41 -3.38 22.79 11.38
C GLN A 41 -3.66 23.87 10.33
N ARG A 42 -2.76 24.01 9.35
CA ARG A 42 -2.88 24.97 8.26
C ARG A 42 -3.65 24.43 7.06
N MET A 43 -3.79 23.11 6.96
CA MET A 43 -4.34 22.40 5.80
C MET A 43 -3.58 22.68 4.50
N GLU A 44 -2.24 22.71 4.60
CA GLU A 44 -1.33 23.02 3.50
C GLU A 44 -0.32 21.89 3.28
N ILE A 45 0.10 21.66 2.03
CA ILE A 45 1.21 20.76 1.73
C ILE A 45 2.50 21.43 2.20
N ALA A 46 3.08 20.90 3.26
CA ALA A 46 4.26 21.47 3.91
C ALA A 46 5.58 20.99 3.29
N ASP A 47 5.57 19.84 2.62
CA ASP A 47 6.74 19.26 1.96
C ASP A 47 6.30 18.20 0.95
N ILE A 48 7.09 18.00 -0.10
CA ILE A 48 6.80 17.07 -1.19
C ILE A 48 8.07 16.47 -1.77
N TYR A 49 8.01 15.18 -2.11
CA TYR A 49 8.99 14.51 -2.94
C TYR A 49 8.29 13.84 -4.12
N GLU A 50 8.76 14.13 -5.34
CA GLU A 50 8.31 13.47 -6.56
C GLU A 50 9.26 12.33 -6.91
N PHE A 51 8.69 11.14 -7.12
CA PHE A 51 9.46 9.98 -7.53
C PHE A 51 9.74 10.02 -9.04
N PRO A 52 10.76 9.29 -9.52
CA PRO A 52 10.93 9.14 -10.95
C PRO A 52 9.71 8.44 -11.60
N VAL A 53 9.50 8.70 -12.88
CA VAL A 53 8.46 8.02 -13.67
C VAL A 53 8.70 6.50 -13.67
N ASN A 54 7.62 5.71 -13.69
CA ASN A 54 7.61 4.25 -13.60
C ASN A 54 7.96 3.66 -12.22
N TYR A 55 7.99 4.50 -11.18
CA TYR A 55 8.10 4.04 -9.80
C TYR A 55 6.71 3.97 -9.19
N PHE A 56 6.34 2.78 -8.72
CA PHE A 56 5.16 2.60 -7.89
C PHE A 56 5.56 2.63 -6.42
N VAL A 57 4.86 3.42 -5.63
CA VAL A 57 5.19 3.65 -4.21
C VAL A 57 3.99 3.27 -3.37
N SER A 58 4.22 2.48 -2.33
CA SER A 58 3.19 2.06 -1.38
C SER A 58 3.69 2.08 0.04
N SER A 59 2.75 1.87 0.96
CA SER A 59 3.05 1.55 2.36
C SER A 59 3.95 2.57 3.07
N PRO A 60 3.65 3.89 2.99
CA PRO A 60 4.40 4.88 3.75
C PRO A 60 4.22 4.65 5.26
N GLN A 61 5.32 4.68 6.01
CA GLN A 61 5.29 4.50 7.47
C GLN A 61 6.21 5.50 8.15
N PHE A 62 5.75 6.09 9.25
CA PHE A 62 6.60 6.91 10.10
C PHE A 62 7.34 6.05 11.13
N ILE A 63 8.64 6.30 11.25
CA ILE A 63 9.57 5.63 12.16
C ILE A 63 10.13 6.71 13.10
N PRO A 64 9.70 6.78 14.36
CA PRO A 64 10.19 7.80 15.27
C PRO A 64 11.67 7.58 15.59
N ARG A 65 12.48 8.65 15.60
CA ARG A 65 13.93 8.57 15.90
C ARG A 65 14.19 8.11 17.33
N ARG A 66 13.31 8.53 18.25
CA ARG A 66 13.29 8.15 19.66
C ARG A 66 11.88 7.67 19.99
N VAL A 67 11.76 6.66 20.84
CA VAL A 67 10.47 6.41 21.51
C VAL A 67 10.18 7.68 22.31
N ALA A 68 9.10 8.38 21.96
CA ALA A 68 8.78 9.69 22.53
C ALA A 68 8.89 9.63 24.05
N SER A 69 9.92 10.27 24.59
CA SER A 69 10.04 10.53 26.02
C SER A 69 9.47 11.93 26.21
N GLU A 70 8.44 12.07 27.05
CA GLU A 70 7.90 13.39 27.38
C GLU A 70 9.03 14.33 27.84
N GLY A 71 9.15 15.51 27.22
CA GLY A 71 10.07 16.56 27.67
C GLY A 71 11.47 16.58 27.03
N ALA A 72 11.70 15.90 25.90
CA ALA A 72 12.93 16.13 25.15
C ALA A 72 12.91 17.52 24.50
N ASP A 73 13.78 18.44 24.96
CA ASP A 73 14.06 19.72 24.31
C ASP A 73 14.69 19.46 22.93
N THR A 74 13.86 19.32 21.90
CA THR A 74 14.31 19.24 20.50
C THR A 74 13.75 20.41 19.71
N ALA A 75 14.61 21.07 18.93
CA ALA A 75 14.20 22.12 17.98
C ALA A 75 13.28 21.58 16.85
N ILE A 76 13.11 20.26 16.76
CA ILE A 76 12.30 19.55 15.77
C ILE A 76 11.02 19.06 16.46
N ALA A 77 9.87 19.27 15.82
CA ALA A 77 8.58 18.78 16.29
C ALA A 77 8.54 17.24 16.28
N LEU A 78 7.98 16.63 17.35
CA LEU A 78 7.91 15.16 17.49
C LEU A 78 7.18 14.46 16.33
N SER A 79 6.26 15.16 15.65
CA SER A 79 5.53 14.64 14.47
C SER A 79 6.40 14.50 13.22
N THR A 80 7.59 15.09 13.22
CA THR A 80 8.56 15.01 12.10
C THR A 80 9.95 14.54 12.54
N ASP A 81 10.21 14.38 13.85
CA ASP A 81 11.47 13.84 14.37
C ASP A 81 11.55 12.31 14.19
N GLY A 82 11.89 11.91 12.98
CA GLY A 82 11.96 10.52 12.60
C GLY A 82 12.31 10.35 11.15
N TYR A 83 11.90 9.20 10.64
CA TYR A 83 12.11 8.79 9.27
C TYR A 83 10.78 8.35 8.67
N LEU A 84 10.69 8.43 7.35
CA LEU A 84 9.60 7.80 6.60
C LEU A 84 10.18 6.64 5.80
N SER A 85 9.58 5.45 5.92
CA SER A 85 9.85 4.33 5.04
C SER A 85 8.77 4.22 3.97
N CYS A 86 9.14 3.80 2.78
CA CYS A 86 8.22 3.46 1.70
C CYS A 86 8.69 2.19 1.00
N VAL A 87 7.75 1.35 0.56
CA VAL A 87 8.04 0.30 -0.42
C VAL A 87 7.99 0.92 -1.80
N VAL A 88 9.04 0.68 -2.59
CA VAL A 88 9.21 1.26 -3.92
C VAL A 88 9.43 0.13 -4.92
N LEU A 89 8.53 0.04 -5.89
CA LEU A 89 8.53 -0.97 -6.94
C LEU A 89 8.91 -0.32 -8.26
N HIS A 90 10.01 -0.80 -8.87
CA HIS A 90 10.48 -0.30 -10.16
C HIS A 90 9.82 -1.09 -11.29
N LEU A 91 9.00 -0.43 -12.10
CA LEU A 91 8.36 -1.03 -13.26
C LEU A 91 9.23 -0.81 -14.49
N ASN A 92 9.58 -1.87 -15.20
CA ASN A 92 10.25 -1.77 -16.49
C ASN A 92 9.18 -1.56 -17.58
N PRO A 93 9.11 -0.39 -18.23
CA PRO A 93 8.07 -0.09 -19.21
C PRO A 93 8.21 -0.93 -20.48
N GLU A 94 9.42 -1.32 -20.88
CA GLU A 94 9.66 -2.12 -22.09
C GLU A 94 9.19 -3.57 -21.92
N ARG A 95 9.33 -4.12 -20.71
CA ARG A 95 8.97 -5.51 -20.39
C ARG A 95 7.59 -5.64 -19.77
N ASN A 96 6.96 -4.52 -19.41
CA ASN A 96 5.72 -4.44 -18.65
C ASN A 96 5.73 -5.35 -17.40
N GLN A 97 6.85 -5.34 -16.67
CA GLN A 97 7.12 -6.24 -15.54
C GLN A 97 7.82 -5.49 -14.40
N LEU A 98 7.65 -6.01 -13.18
CA LEU A 98 8.42 -5.56 -12.01
C LEU A 98 9.88 -5.95 -12.20
N ASP A 99 10.77 -4.97 -12.13
CA ASP A 99 12.22 -5.16 -12.26
C ASP A 99 12.85 -5.45 -10.90
N ARG A 100 12.54 -4.61 -9.91
CA ARG A 100 13.00 -4.80 -8.53
C ARG A 100 12.11 -4.09 -7.52
N ALA A 101 12.19 -4.56 -6.28
CA ALA A 101 11.66 -3.90 -5.11
C ALA A 101 12.78 -3.27 -4.27
N GLU A 102 12.47 -2.13 -3.66
CA GLU A 102 13.35 -1.36 -2.80
C GLU A 102 12.57 -0.86 -1.58
N ILE A 103 13.28 -0.57 -0.48
CA ILE A 103 12.74 0.15 0.67
C ILE A 103 13.48 1.48 0.76
N TRP A 104 12.77 2.58 0.59
CA TRP A 104 13.36 3.92 0.64
C TRP A 104 13.12 4.53 2.01
N LEU A 105 14.16 5.15 2.57
CA LEU A 105 14.12 5.87 3.83
C LEU A 105 14.32 7.36 3.58
N PHE A 106 13.44 8.19 4.13
CA PHE A 106 13.48 9.65 4.05
C PHE A 106 13.64 10.24 5.44
N ASP A 107 14.17 11.45 5.53
CA ASP A 107 14.05 12.24 6.76
C ASP A 107 12.61 12.75 6.91
N GLY A 108 12.00 12.55 8.08
CA GLY A 108 10.62 12.95 8.34
C GLY A 108 10.37 14.46 8.29
N SER A 109 11.42 15.27 8.41
CA SER A 109 11.35 16.73 8.40
C SER A 109 11.71 17.38 7.06
N ALA A 110 12.30 16.62 6.13
CA ALA A 110 12.89 17.16 4.90
C ALA A 110 12.70 16.21 3.69
N LEU A 111 11.45 15.99 3.27
CA LEU A 111 11.11 15.11 2.15
C LEU A 111 11.72 15.59 0.83
N ALA A 112 11.68 16.89 0.54
CA ALA A 112 12.24 17.46 -0.69
C ALA A 112 13.75 17.20 -0.87
N SER A 113 14.48 16.87 0.20
CA SER A 113 15.90 16.47 0.12
C SER A 113 16.09 15.08 -0.52
N GLY A 114 14.98 14.34 -0.69
CA GLY A 114 14.98 13.00 -1.24
C GLY A 114 15.32 11.92 -0.22
N PRO A 115 15.43 10.67 -0.68
CA PRO A 115 15.69 9.54 0.20
C PRO A 115 17.12 9.61 0.76
N LEU A 116 17.25 9.44 2.07
CA LEU A 116 18.52 9.25 2.77
C LEU A 116 19.20 7.93 2.36
N CYS A 117 18.38 6.90 2.12
CA CYS A 117 18.85 5.56 1.77
C CYS A 117 17.82 4.82 0.91
N LYS A 118 18.31 3.98 0.00
CA LYS A 118 17.51 3.05 -0.80
C LYS A 118 18.06 1.65 -0.57
N LEU A 119 17.29 0.81 0.11
CA LEU A 119 17.66 -0.57 0.43
C LEU A 119 17.15 -1.50 -0.66
N HIS A 120 18.04 -2.33 -1.20
CA HIS A 120 17.73 -3.31 -2.23
C HIS A 120 18.46 -4.62 -1.93
N HIS A 121 17.85 -5.75 -2.32
CA HIS A 121 18.50 -7.04 -2.35
C HIS A 121 17.98 -7.87 -3.54
N PRO A 122 18.82 -8.64 -4.26
CA PRO A 122 18.36 -9.46 -5.39
C PRO A 122 17.28 -10.49 -5.03
N GLU A 123 17.27 -10.95 -3.77
CA GLU A 123 16.28 -11.90 -3.25
C GLU A 123 15.06 -11.22 -2.61
N LEU A 124 15.04 -9.88 -2.53
CA LEU A 124 13.90 -9.15 -1.99
C LEU A 124 12.74 -9.18 -3.00
N GLN A 125 11.80 -10.10 -2.81
CA GLN A 125 10.60 -10.24 -3.61
C GLN A 125 9.41 -9.64 -2.87
N LEU A 126 9.23 -8.31 -2.99
CA LEU A 126 8.02 -7.65 -2.51
C LEU A 126 7.05 -7.47 -3.67
N ASN A 127 5.85 -8.01 -3.48
CA ASN A 127 4.69 -7.71 -4.31
C ASN A 127 3.93 -6.50 -3.75
N PHE A 128 2.79 -6.19 -4.34
CA PHE A 128 1.90 -5.15 -3.87
C PHE A 128 1.52 -5.35 -2.39
N THR A 129 1.90 -4.37 -1.56
CA THR A 129 1.58 -4.32 -0.14
C THR A 129 0.37 -3.41 0.09
N LEU A 130 -0.51 -3.80 1.00
CA LEU A 130 -1.65 -2.98 1.44
C LEU A 130 -1.26 -2.16 2.68
N HIS A 131 -1.48 -2.74 3.86
CA HIS A 131 -1.16 -2.13 5.14
C HIS A 131 0.13 -2.72 5.68
N THR A 132 1.01 -1.84 6.13
CA THR A 132 2.27 -2.20 6.80
C THR A 132 2.33 -1.43 8.11
N ALA A 133 2.95 -2.02 9.14
CA ALA A 133 3.23 -1.33 10.39
C ALA A 133 4.73 -1.35 10.71
N TRP A 134 5.25 -0.26 11.26
CA TRP A 134 6.56 -0.26 11.88
C TRP A 134 6.40 -0.71 13.33
N LEU A 135 7.32 -1.55 13.79
CA LEU A 135 7.40 -2.00 15.17
C LEU A 135 8.82 -1.76 15.69
N PRO A 136 9.01 -1.19 16.89
CA PRO A 136 10.34 -0.99 17.47
C PRO A 136 11.04 -2.31 17.77
N VAL A 137 10.27 -3.34 18.09
CA VAL A 137 10.74 -4.69 18.38
C VAL A 137 9.78 -5.66 17.72
N LEU A 138 10.33 -6.59 16.94
CA LEU A 138 9.58 -7.74 16.46
C LEU A 138 9.49 -8.77 17.58
N THR A 139 8.29 -9.06 18.04
CA THR A 139 8.02 -10.20 18.91
C THR A 139 7.53 -11.37 18.08
N HIS A 140 7.71 -12.60 18.58
CA HIS A 140 7.13 -13.77 17.92
C HIS A 140 5.61 -13.62 17.83
N ALA A 141 5.06 -13.82 16.64
CA ALA A 141 3.64 -14.07 16.50
C ALA A 141 3.31 -15.33 17.33
N PRO A 142 2.20 -15.36 18.08
CA PRO A 142 1.77 -16.58 18.73
C PRO A 142 1.54 -17.65 17.66
N GLU A 143 2.33 -18.72 17.67
CA GLU A 143 2.32 -19.82 16.69
C GLU A 143 0.95 -20.51 16.56
N THR A 144 0.01 -20.20 17.45
CA THR A 144 -1.29 -20.85 17.57
C THR A 144 -2.36 -20.29 16.64
N TYR A 145 -2.18 -19.09 16.06
CA TYR A 145 -3.18 -18.55 15.13
C TYR A 145 -2.90 -19.03 13.70
N ARG A 146 -3.49 -20.16 13.35
CA ARG A 146 -3.55 -20.69 11.98
C ARG A 146 -5.02 -20.91 11.64
N ILE A 147 -5.53 -20.17 10.66
CA ILE A 147 -6.87 -20.37 10.10
C ILE A 147 -6.71 -20.81 8.65
N THR A 148 -7.34 -21.92 8.28
CA THR A 148 -7.38 -22.35 6.88
C THR A 148 -8.34 -21.47 6.09
N PRO A 149 -8.17 -21.33 4.76
CA PRO A 149 -9.13 -20.62 3.93
C PRO A 149 -10.57 -21.17 4.06
N LEU A 150 -10.73 -22.47 4.34
CA LEU A 150 -12.05 -23.06 4.57
C LEU A 150 -12.67 -22.59 5.89
N GLU A 151 -11.89 -22.54 6.97
CA GLU A 151 -12.36 -22.04 8.27
C GLU A 151 -12.70 -20.56 8.20
N ASP A 152 -11.95 -19.76 7.45
CA ASP A 152 -12.17 -18.31 7.32
C ASP A 152 -13.38 -17.97 6.43
N TYR A 153 -13.49 -18.62 5.26
CA TYR A 153 -14.49 -18.26 4.25
C TYR A 153 -15.68 -19.23 4.16
N GLY A 154 -15.66 -20.37 4.86
CA GLY A 154 -16.65 -21.44 4.68
C GLY A 154 -18.09 -20.99 4.86
N GLU A 155 -18.38 -20.25 5.93
CA GLU A 155 -19.73 -19.72 6.20
C GLU A 155 -20.15 -18.69 5.14
N THR A 156 -19.23 -17.80 4.76
CA THR A 156 -19.45 -16.78 3.73
C THR A 156 -19.80 -17.44 2.38
N VAL A 157 -19.01 -18.44 1.97
CA VAL A 157 -19.24 -19.18 0.72
C VAL A 157 -20.57 -19.95 0.78
N ALA A 158 -20.90 -20.58 1.92
CA ALA A 158 -22.16 -21.28 2.11
C ALA A 158 -23.36 -20.32 2.04
N HIS A 159 -23.26 -19.16 2.67
CA HIS A 159 -24.28 -18.12 2.67
C HIS A 159 -24.56 -17.62 1.25
N TYR A 160 -23.53 -17.19 0.51
CA TYR A 160 -23.70 -16.71 -0.86
C TYR A 160 -24.10 -17.81 -1.85
N SER A 161 -23.68 -19.06 -1.62
CA SER A 161 -24.13 -20.21 -2.42
C SER A 161 -25.63 -20.46 -2.29
N ARG A 162 -26.24 -20.16 -1.12
CA ARG A 162 -27.69 -20.26 -0.91
C ARG A 162 -28.44 -19.09 -1.53
N LEU A 163 -27.91 -17.86 -1.38
CA LEU A 163 -28.57 -16.65 -1.89
C LEU A 163 -28.47 -16.50 -3.40
N PHE A 164 -27.34 -16.90 -3.99
CA PHE A 164 -27.07 -16.73 -5.42
C PHE A 164 -26.48 -18.01 -6.04
N PRO A 165 -27.23 -19.12 -6.06
CA PRO A 165 -26.73 -20.42 -6.52
C PRO A 165 -26.22 -20.42 -7.96
N TRP A 166 -26.70 -19.50 -8.80
CA TRP A 166 -26.27 -19.32 -10.21
C TRP A 166 -25.11 -18.34 -10.39
N ARG A 167 -24.81 -17.49 -9.38
CA ARG A 167 -23.71 -16.50 -9.44
C ARG A 167 -22.45 -16.99 -8.74
N VAL A 168 -22.57 -17.88 -7.75
CA VAL A 168 -21.40 -18.60 -7.22
C VAL A 168 -21.06 -19.72 -8.20
N THR A 169 -20.16 -19.42 -9.12
CA THR A 169 -19.83 -20.31 -10.24
C THR A 169 -19.12 -21.57 -9.75
N ARG A 170 -19.13 -22.62 -10.60
CA ARG A 170 -18.32 -23.82 -10.40
C ARG A 170 -16.84 -23.49 -10.17
N GLN A 171 -16.34 -22.40 -10.77
CA GLN A 171 -14.96 -21.94 -10.65
C GLN A 171 -14.62 -21.43 -9.24
N VAL A 172 -15.55 -20.73 -8.57
CA VAL A 172 -15.33 -20.30 -7.18
C VAL A 172 -15.23 -21.52 -6.28
N ARG A 173 -16.13 -22.50 -6.45
CA ARG A 173 -16.08 -23.75 -5.68
C ARG A 173 -14.79 -24.55 -5.97
N GLN A 174 -14.37 -24.58 -7.23
CA GLN A 174 -13.16 -25.26 -7.68
C GLN A 174 -11.89 -24.62 -7.10
N LEU A 175 -11.81 -23.27 -7.10
CA LEU A 175 -10.70 -22.52 -6.52
C LEU A 175 -10.51 -22.85 -5.02
N PHE A 176 -11.59 -22.88 -4.25
CA PHE A 176 -11.52 -23.25 -2.83
C PHE A 176 -11.12 -24.73 -2.65
N SER A 177 -11.58 -25.65 -3.50
CA SER A 177 -11.15 -27.06 -3.42
C SER A 177 -9.68 -27.28 -3.83
N GLU A 178 -9.17 -26.54 -4.80
CA GLU A 178 -7.78 -26.66 -5.27
C GLU A 178 -6.78 -26.06 -4.27
N LEU A 179 -7.12 -24.91 -3.67
CA LEU A 179 -6.33 -24.30 -2.60
C LEU A 179 -6.24 -25.20 -1.35
N LEU A 180 -7.27 -25.99 -1.06
CA LEU A 180 -7.25 -26.95 0.05
C LEU A 180 -6.27 -28.11 -0.21
N HIS A 181 -6.21 -28.63 -1.44
CA HIS A 181 -5.28 -29.72 -1.78
C HIS A 181 -3.80 -29.30 -1.79
N GLN A 182 -3.50 -28.02 -2.01
CA GLN A 182 -2.12 -27.51 -1.99
C GLN A 182 -1.60 -27.24 -0.58
N LEU A 183 -2.48 -27.04 0.40
CA LEU A 183 -2.10 -26.74 1.79
C LEU A 183 -1.99 -28.00 2.69
N ASP A 184 -2.52 -29.14 2.24
CA ASP A 184 -2.39 -30.45 2.90
C ASP A 184 -1.18 -31.27 2.39
N ALA A 185 -0.40 -30.73 1.44
CA ALA A 185 0.72 -31.42 0.79
C ALA A 185 2.11 -31.08 1.38
N ASP A 186 2.18 -30.20 2.38
CA ASP A 186 3.38 -29.82 3.15
C ASP A 186 3.15 -30.03 4.67
#